data_AF-A0A2H9R8V6-F1
#
_entry.id   AF-A0A2H9R8V6-F1
#
_cell.length_a   1.000
_cell.length_b   1.000
_cell.length_c   1.000
_cell.angle_alpha   90.00
_cell.angle_beta   90.00
_cell.angle_gamma   90.00
#
_symmetry.space_group_name_H-M   'P 1'
#
loop_
_entity.id
_entity.type
_entity.pdbx_description
1 polymer ?
#
loop_
_entity_poly.entity_id
_entity_poly.type
_entity_poly.pdbx_seq_one_letter_code
_entity_poly.pdbx_strand_id
1 'polypeptide(L)' 'MAKIILQAMKDGPCIVTVDGQKIAALCRCGTSNNKPRCDGTHAKVGFKADESQIEA' A
#
# COMPACT_ATOMS: atom_id res chain seq x y z
N MET A 1 -15.62 10.11 -14.61
CA MET A 1 -15.22 9.94 -13.20
C MET A 1 -13.96 9.09 -13.20
N ALA A 2 -12.97 9.42 -12.36
CA ALA A 2 -11.73 8.64 -12.26
C ALA A 2 -12.02 7.32 -11.52
N LYS A 3 -11.45 6.21 -11.98
CA LYS A 3 -11.52 4.92 -11.28
C LYS A 3 -10.41 4.87 -10.25
N ILE A 4 -10.77 4.84 -8.96
CA ILE A 4 -9.79 4.82 -7.87
C ILE A 4 -9.83 3.46 -7.18
N ILE A 5 -8.66 2.81 -7.10
CA ILE A 5 -8.50 1.52 -6.41
C ILE A 5 -7.43 1.68 -5.34
N LEU A 6 -7.79 1.33 -4.11
CA LEU A 6 -6.89 1.19 -2.97
C LEU A 6 -6.75 -0.31 -2.65
N GLN A 7 -5.59 -0.87 -2.97
CA GLN A 7 -5.29 -2.28 -2.73
C GLN A 7 -4.28 -2.42 -1.58
N ALA A 8 -4.69 -3.04 -0.48
CA ALA A 8 -3.77 -3.46 0.58
C ALA A 8 -3.15 -4.81 0.19
N MET A 9 -1.84 -4.86 -0.06
CA MET A 9 -1.13 -6.11 -0.39
C MET A 9 -0.86 -6.94 0.86
N LYS A 10 -0.98 -8.27 0.78
CA LYS A 10 -0.59 -9.17 1.87
C LYS A 10 0.81 -8.85 2.37
N ASP A 11 0.94 -8.67 3.69
CA ASP A 11 2.20 -8.34 4.40
C ASP A 11 2.93 -7.08 3.86
N GLY A 12 2.26 -6.26 3.05
CA GLY A 12 2.87 -5.21 2.24
C GLY A 12 2.16 -3.85 2.34
N PRO A 13 2.48 -2.92 1.41
CA PRO A 13 1.91 -1.58 1.40
C PRO A 13 0.49 -1.52 0.86
N CYS A 14 -0.14 -0.35 0.98
CA CYS A 14 -1.34 0.01 0.23
C CYS A 14 -0.93 0.61 -1.12
N ILE A 15 -1.33 -0.01 -2.22
CA ILE A 15 -1.14 0.48 -3.58
C ILE A 15 -2.34 1.35 -3.97
N VAL A 16 -2.06 2.57 -4.39
CA VAL A 16 -3.06 3.50 -4.93
C VAL A 16 -2.97 3.46 -6.45
N THR A 17 -4.08 3.10 -7.08
CA THR A 17 -4.22 3.07 -8.54
C THR A 17 -5.29 4.07 -8.96
N VAL A 18 -4.97 4.93 -9.92
CA VAL A 18 -5.92 5.88 -10.53
C VAL A 18 -5.92 5.61 -12.02
N ASP A 19 -7.10 5.33 -12.58
CA ASP A 19 -7.28 5.05 -14.01
C ASP A 19 -6.31 3.96 -14.55
N GLY A 20 -6.08 2.93 -13.73
CA GLY A 20 -5.20 1.80 -14.05
C GLY A 20 -3.70 2.06 -13.81
N GLN A 21 -3.30 3.27 -13.43
CA GLN A 21 -1.91 3.61 -13.13
C GLN A 21 -1.62 3.58 -11.63
N LYS A 22 -0.58 2.83 -11.23
CA LYS A 22 -0.08 2.83 -9.84
C LYS A 22 0.64 4.15 -9.57
N ILE A 23 0.08 4.99 -8.72
CA ILE A 23 0.63 6.32 -8.44
C ILE A 23 1.33 6.41 -7.08
N ALA A 24 1.02 5.52 -6.14
CA ALA A 24 1.63 5.52 -4.83
C ALA A 24 1.65 4.13 -4.18
N ALA A 25 2.66 3.91 -3.34
CA ALA A 25 2.71 2.81 -2.38
C ALA A 25 2.81 3.43 -0.98
N LEU A 26 1.77 3.27 -0.17
CA LEU A 26 1.67 3.86 1.17
C LEU A 26 2.04 2.83 2.24
N CYS A 27 2.79 3.28 3.24
CA CYS A 27 3.15 2.48 4.39
C CYS A 27 1.90 2.22 5.25
N ARG A 28 1.68 0.95 5.59
CA ARG A 28 0.72 0.53 6.62
C ARG A 28 1.33 -0.26 7.78
N CYS A 29 2.63 -0.58 7.71
CA CYS A 29 3.35 -1.31 8.76
C CYS A 29 3.86 -0.41 9.89
N GLY A 30 3.78 0.93 9.76
CA GLY A 30 4.25 1.91 10.74
C GLY A 30 5.77 2.17 10.79
N THR A 31 6.58 1.23 10.31
CA THR A 31 8.04 1.22 10.48
C THR A 31 8.84 1.85 9.34
N SER A 32 8.19 2.40 8.31
CA SER A 32 8.91 3.02 7.19
C SER A 32 9.70 4.27 7.62
N ASN A 33 10.89 4.46 7.06
CA ASN A 33 11.71 5.67 7.26
C ASN A 33 11.31 6.81 6.31
N ASN A 34 10.46 6.54 5.32
CA ASN A 34 10.00 7.51 4.32
C ASN A 34 8.47 7.71 4.36
N LYS A 35 7.89 7.73 5.57
CA LYS A 35 6.44 7.91 5.74
C LYS A 35 5.96 9.20 5.06
N PRO A 36 4.78 9.18 4.40
CA PRO A 36 3.79 8.11 4.38
C PRO A 36 4.06 7.01 3.34
N ARG A 37 5.14 7.09 2.56
CA ARG A 37 5.45 6.09 1.54
C ARG A 37 6.01 4.81 2.15
N CYS A 38 5.81 3.70 1.45
CA CYS A 38 6.49 2.46 1.75
C CYS A 38 7.93 2.50 1.20
N ASP A 39 8.90 2.08 2.02
CA ASP A 39 10.32 1.94 1.67
C ASP A 39 10.82 0.49 1.74
N GLY A 40 9.90 -0.48 1.82
CA GLY A 40 10.22 -1.91 1.94
C GLY A 40 10.52 -2.40 3.36
N THR A 41 10.54 -1.53 4.38
CA THR A 41 10.86 -1.92 5.77
C THR A 41 9.87 -2.94 6.35
N HIS A 42 8.63 -3.01 5.84
CA HIS A 42 7.62 -4.00 6.23
C HIS A 42 8.13 -5.45 6.16
N ALA A 43 8.94 -5.78 5.14
CA ALA A 43 9.50 -7.11 4.97
C ALA A 43 10.55 -7.42 6.05
N LYS A 44 11.36 -6.43 6.44
CA LYS A 44 12.42 -6.59 7.44
C LYS A 44 11.86 -6.77 8.86
N VAL A 45 10.74 -6.12 9.18
CA VAL A 45 10.09 -6.22 10.50
C VAL A 45 9.08 -7.36 10.58
N GLY A 46 8.92 -8.15 9.51
CA GLY A 46 7.98 -9.28 9.49
C GLY A 46 6.52 -8.85 9.64
N PHE A 47 6.14 -7.69 9.09
CA PHE A 47 4.76 -7.21 9.15
C PHE A 47 3.79 -8.25 8.56
N LYS A 48 2.72 -8.58 9.30
CA LYS A 48 1.69 -9.54 8.88
C LYS A 48 0.33 -8.86 8.80
N ALA A 49 -0.29 -8.93 7.62
CA ALA A 49 -1.66 -8.47 7.41
C ALA A 49 -2.23 -9.04 6.12
N ASP A 50 -3.53 -9.32 6.13
CA ASP A 50 -4.23 -9.83 4.95
C ASP A 50 -4.35 -8.79 3.83
N GLU A 51 -4.62 -9.30 2.63
CA GLU A 51 -4.91 -8.47 1.46
C GLU A 51 -6.38 -8.02 1.44
N SER A 52 -6.62 -6.83 0.90
CA SER A 52 -7.97 -6.30 0.67
C SER A 52 -7.96 -5.25 -0.43
N GLN A 53 -9.12 -5.03 -1.06
CA GLN A 53 -9.28 -4.05 -2.12
C GLN A 53 -10.54 -3.23 -1.88
N ILE A 54 -10.40 -1.91 -1.98
CA ILE A 54 -11.50 -0.95 -1.94
C ILE A 54 -11.53 -0.23 -3.28
N GLU A 55 -12.69 -0.22 -3.91
CA GLU A 55 -12.97 0.54 -5.13
C GLU A 55 -13.89 1.71 -4.77
N ALA A 56 -13.53 2.90 -5.24
CA ALA A 56 -14.28 4.14 -5.04
C ALA A 56 -14.71 4.73 -6.38
#